data_AF-Q5FID0-F1
#
_entry.id   AF-Q5FID0-F1
#
_cell.length_a   1.000
_cell.length_b   1.000
_cell.length_c   1.000
_cell.angle_alpha   90.00
_cell.angle_beta   90.00
_cell.angle_gamma   90.00
#
_symmetry.space_group_name_H-M   'P 1'
#
loop_
_entity.id
_entity.type
_entity.pdbx_description
1 polymer ?
#
loop_
_entity_poly.entity_id
_entity_poly.type
_entity_poly.pdbx_seq_one_letter_code
_entity_poly.pdbx_strand_id
1 'polypeptide(L)'
;MKIKILVAAHKKFPMPNTDGYMPVLVGAAKNYKPDIKYQRDDEGDNISFKNPNYNELTAVYWAWKNLENVDAVGLVHYRRLFFDTKPYTLSNVISIKKIEELLTQYDVILPKKRNYYIETNYSHYIHAHHREPLDRTRDVVAQNYPQYLSNFDKAMHRRKAHMFNMFIMRKKVFESYCNFVFGVLSKLENIIDISNYSVQEARVYGYISELLMDVWLETNGIKYVEMPWGQIGGKNNVKKAIFLIKRKMGIKTKTHF
;
A
#
# COMPACT_ATOMS: atom_id res chain seq x y z
N MET A 1 23.40 -3.68 -5.47
CA MET A 1 22.10 -3.50 -6.15
C MET A 1 21.70 -2.04 -6.03
N LYS A 2 21.18 -1.41 -7.08
CA LYS A 2 20.62 -0.06 -7.02
C LYS A 2 19.17 -0.12 -6.54
N ILE A 3 18.96 0.13 -5.25
CA ILE A 3 17.65 0.06 -4.60
C ILE A 3 17.09 1.47 -4.37
N LYS A 4 15.80 1.67 -4.68
CA LYS A 4 15.08 2.91 -4.36
C LYS A 4 13.83 2.60 -3.54
N ILE A 5 13.76 3.14 -2.33
CA ILE A 5 12.64 2.99 -1.40
C ILE A 5 11.90 4.32 -1.33
N LEU A 6 10.73 4.37 -1.94
CA LEU A 6 9.86 5.53 -1.97
C LEU A 6 9.28 5.74 -0.57
N VAL A 7 9.49 6.92 0.01
CA VAL A 7 8.86 7.33 1.27
C VAL A 7 7.69 8.25 0.94
N ALA A 8 6.48 7.70 0.84
CA ALA A 8 5.29 8.44 0.46
C ALA A 8 4.88 9.44 1.54
N ALA A 9 4.89 10.73 1.22
CA ALA A 9 4.59 11.84 2.11
C ALA A 9 3.65 12.85 1.45
N HIS A 10 2.73 13.45 2.20
CA HIS A 10 1.85 14.54 1.73
C HIS A 10 2.19 15.89 2.37
N LYS A 11 3.29 15.94 3.14
CA LYS A 11 3.80 17.11 3.85
C LYS A 11 5.23 16.87 4.28
N LYS A 12 5.92 17.95 4.66
CA LYS A 12 7.26 17.88 5.26
C LYS A 12 7.24 17.00 6.52
N PHE A 13 8.20 16.09 6.60
CA PHE A 13 8.39 15.19 7.74
C PHE A 13 9.87 14.79 7.87
N PRO A 14 10.34 14.43 9.07
CA PRO A 14 11.67 13.83 9.24
C PRO A 14 11.82 12.54 8.42
N MET A 15 12.84 12.48 7.56
CA MET A 15 13.09 11.34 6.67
C MET A 15 14.28 10.50 7.16
N PRO A 16 14.35 9.21 6.80
CA PRO A 16 15.55 8.42 7.02
C PRO A 16 16.76 9.08 6.33
N ASN A 17 17.89 9.12 7.02
CA ASN A 17 19.14 9.67 6.47
C ASN A 17 19.98 8.61 5.74
N THR A 18 19.40 7.45 5.45
CA THR A 18 20.07 6.32 4.80
C THR A 18 19.92 6.44 3.29
N ASP A 19 21.04 6.32 2.58
CA ASP A 19 21.04 6.26 1.11
C ASP A 19 20.06 5.20 0.61
N GLY A 20 19.41 5.47 -0.53
CA GLY A 20 18.40 4.58 -1.11
C GLY A 20 16.95 4.90 -0.69
N TYR A 21 16.71 5.57 0.43
CA TYR A 21 15.40 6.12 0.75
C TYR A 21 15.16 7.43 -0.01
N MET A 22 14.06 7.50 -0.74
CA MET A 22 13.71 8.61 -1.61
C MET A 22 12.35 9.17 -1.20
N PRO A 23 12.29 10.33 -0.52
CA PRO A 23 11.04 11.01 -0.22
C PRO A 23 10.26 11.35 -1.49
N VAL A 24 8.99 10.96 -1.54
CA VAL A 24 8.08 11.30 -2.63
C VAL A 24 6.89 12.10 -2.09
N LEU A 25 6.69 13.29 -2.63
CA LEU A 25 5.48 14.08 -2.40
C LEU A 25 4.34 13.50 -3.24
N VAL A 26 3.40 12.83 -2.57
CA VAL A 26 2.23 12.22 -3.23
C VAL A 26 1.10 13.22 -3.38
N GLY A 27 0.38 13.18 -4.51
CA GLY A 27 -0.67 14.16 -4.82
C GLY A 27 -0.11 15.55 -5.13
N ALA A 28 1.15 15.63 -5.57
CA ALA A 28 1.86 16.87 -5.89
C ALA A 28 1.09 17.77 -6.86
N ALA A 29 0.30 17.18 -7.77
CA ALA A 29 -0.57 17.91 -8.70
C ALA A 29 -1.54 18.89 -8.01
N LYS A 30 -1.84 18.69 -6.71
CA LYS A 30 -2.70 19.59 -5.92
C LYS A 30 -2.03 20.12 -4.66
N ASN A 31 -1.03 19.43 -4.11
CA ASN A 31 -0.48 19.75 -2.78
C ASN A 31 0.98 20.22 -2.79
N TYR A 32 1.57 20.44 -3.97
CA TYR A 32 2.93 20.93 -4.09
C TYR A 32 3.12 22.28 -3.37
N LYS A 33 4.24 22.38 -2.66
CA LYS A 33 4.71 23.61 -2.03
C LYS A 33 6.21 23.77 -2.31
N PRO A 34 6.69 24.97 -2.70
CA PRO A 34 8.10 25.20 -3.04
C PRO A 34 9.12 24.81 -1.96
N ASP A 35 8.72 24.79 -0.68
CA ASP A 35 9.59 24.45 0.44
C ASP A 35 9.76 22.94 0.67
N ILE A 36 8.98 22.09 -0.03
CA ILE A 36 9.07 20.64 0.03
C ILE A 36 9.90 20.13 -1.16
N LYS A 37 11.20 19.91 -0.91
CA LYS A 37 12.17 19.42 -1.91
C LYS A 37 12.16 17.88 -2.08
N TYR A 38 10.98 17.28 -2.09
CA TYR A 38 10.84 15.84 -2.33
C TYR A 38 10.67 15.56 -3.83
N GLN A 39 10.96 14.33 -4.27
CA GLN A 39 10.56 13.90 -5.61
C GLN A 39 9.04 14.04 -5.72
N ARG A 40 8.53 14.65 -6.78
CA ARG A 40 7.09 14.79 -6.95
C ARG A 40 6.53 13.65 -7.77
N ASP A 41 5.34 13.18 -7.40
CA ASP A 41 4.65 12.13 -8.14
C ASP A 41 3.87 12.65 -9.36
N ASP A 42 3.91 13.96 -9.65
CA ASP A 42 3.26 14.61 -10.80
C ASP A 42 4.24 14.96 -11.94
N GLU A 43 5.47 14.48 -11.86
CA GLU A 43 6.48 14.60 -12.92
C GLU A 43 6.46 13.35 -13.84
N GLY A 44 6.74 13.51 -15.14
CA GLY A 44 6.73 12.40 -16.09
C GLY A 44 5.35 11.75 -16.28
N ASP A 45 5.31 10.45 -16.59
CA ASP A 45 4.04 9.70 -16.70
C ASP A 45 3.50 9.40 -15.29
N ASN A 46 2.29 9.90 -15.00
CA ASN A 46 1.77 9.89 -13.66
C ASN A 46 0.24 9.88 -13.55
N ILE A 47 -0.22 9.58 -12.33
CA ILE A 47 -1.63 9.66 -11.92
C ILE A 47 -1.76 10.49 -10.63
N SER A 48 -0.90 11.49 -10.41
CA SER A 48 -0.86 12.27 -9.16
C SER A 48 -2.21 12.90 -8.80
N PHE A 49 -2.94 13.39 -9.80
CA PHE A 49 -4.27 13.96 -9.62
C PHE A 49 -5.31 12.98 -9.04
N LYS A 50 -5.06 11.66 -9.16
CA LYS A 50 -5.88 10.58 -8.58
C LYS A 50 -5.53 10.24 -7.14
N ASN A 51 -4.55 10.91 -6.51
CA ASN A 51 -4.14 10.68 -5.12
C ASN A 51 -5.29 10.69 -4.08
N PRO A 52 -6.35 11.52 -4.22
CA PRO A 52 -7.50 11.43 -3.32
C PRO A 52 -8.13 10.02 -3.27
N ASN A 53 -8.05 9.26 -4.36
CA ASN A 53 -8.70 7.95 -4.51
C ASN A 53 -7.70 6.78 -4.45
N TYR A 54 -6.50 6.97 -5.01
CA TYR A 54 -5.43 5.96 -5.09
C TYR A 54 -4.39 6.04 -3.96
N ASN A 55 -4.37 7.14 -3.21
CA ASN A 55 -3.42 7.38 -2.10
C ASN A 55 -1.96 7.15 -2.51
N GLU A 56 -1.17 6.44 -1.69
CA GLU A 56 0.24 6.16 -1.95
C GLU A 56 0.50 5.37 -3.23
N LEU A 57 -0.51 4.76 -3.86
CA LEU A 57 -0.35 4.12 -5.16
C LEU A 57 0.04 5.11 -6.27
N THR A 58 -0.19 6.42 -6.09
CA THR A 58 0.31 7.40 -7.07
C THR A 58 1.85 7.44 -7.10
N ALA A 59 2.52 7.26 -5.96
CA ALA A 59 3.98 7.07 -5.91
C ALA A 59 4.40 5.74 -6.56
N VAL A 60 3.63 4.67 -6.33
CA VAL A 60 3.88 3.35 -6.94
C VAL A 60 3.79 3.45 -8.46
N TYR A 61 2.74 4.08 -8.99
CA TYR A 61 2.58 4.28 -10.42
C TYR A 61 3.70 5.13 -11.00
N TRP A 62 4.02 6.26 -10.38
CA TRP A 62 5.11 7.12 -10.81
C TRP A 62 6.44 6.34 -10.86
N ALA A 63 6.73 5.53 -9.84
CA ALA A 63 7.94 4.72 -9.84
C ALA A 63 7.93 3.61 -10.90
N TRP A 64 6.77 3.04 -11.19
CA TRP A 64 6.60 2.05 -12.25
C TRP A 64 6.94 2.64 -13.62
N LYS A 65 6.50 3.87 -13.90
CA LYS A 65 6.67 4.50 -15.21
C LYS A 65 7.98 5.25 -15.39
N ASN A 66 8.56 5.78 -14.32
CA ASN A 66 9.67 6.74 -14.42
C ASN A 66 10.99 6.24 -13.81
N LEU A 67 10.98 5.26 -12.89
CA LEU A 67 12.25 4.75 -12.36
C LEU A 67 12.90 3.75 -13.32
N GLU A 68 13.94 4.23 -13.98
CA GLU A 68 14.84 3.45 -14.82
C GLU A 68 16.13 3.08 -14.07
N ASN A 69 16.82 2.04 -14.55
CA ASN A 69 18.13 1.63 -14.04
C ASN A 69 18.13 1.37 -12.52
N VAL A 70 17.13 0.65 -11.99
CA VAL A 70 17.04 0.22 -10.60
C VAL A 70 16.84 -1.29 -10.52
N ASP A 71 17.46 -1.94 -9.54
CA ASP A 71 17.36 -3.38 -9.33
C ASP A 71 16.17 -3.76 -8.43
N ALA A 72 15.75 -2.85 -7.56
CA ALA A 72 14.63 -3.04 -6.66
C ALA A 72 13.93 -1.71 -6.32
N VAL A 73 12.63 -1.79 -6.11
CA VAL A 73 11.75 -0.68 -5.75
C VAL A 73 10.99 -1.03 -4.48
N GLY A 74 10.92 -0.09 -3.54
CA GLY A 74 10.09 -0.23 -2.35
C GLY A 74 9.14 0.94 -2.16
N LEU A 75 8.08 0.71 -1.40
CA LEU A 75 7.16 1.72 -0.91
C LEU A 75 7.05 1.58 0.60
N VAL A 76 7.30 2.69 1.30
CA VAL A 76 7.03 2.87 2.72
C VAL A 76 6.31 4.19 2.94
N HIS A 77 5.72 4.38 4.11
CA HIS A 77 4.98 5.60 4.42
C HIS A 77 5.90 6.55 5.20
N TYR A 78 5.69 7.85 5.09
CA TYR A 78 6.47 8.85 5.83
C TYR A 78 6.52 8.63 7.36
N ARG A 79 5.52 7.92 7.92
CA ARG A 79 5.50 7.53 9.34
C ARG A 79 5.57 6.03 9.59
N ARG A 80 5.47 5.16 8.58
CA ARG A 80 5.52 3.71 8.77
C ARG A 80 6.62 3.12 7.91
N LEU A 81 7.62 2.55 8.58
CA LEU A 81 8.88 2.12 7.99
C LEU A 81 9.18 0.69 8.46
N PHE A 82 10.07 0.01 7.76
CA PHE A 82 10.68 -1.23 8.22
C PHE A 82 11.86 -0.92 9.14
N PHE A 83 12.05 -1.73 10.19
CA PHE A 83 13.10 -1.51 11.18
C PHE A 83 13.86 -2.81 11.44
N ASP A 84 15.18 -2.70 11.59
CA ASP A 84 16.03 -3.82 11.97
C ASP A 84 15.83 -4.18 13.45
N THR A 85 15.77 -3.17 14.31
CA THR A 85 15.67 -3.34 15.76
C THR A 85 14.77 -2.28 16.41
N LYS A 86 14.44 -2.51 17.68
CA LYS A 86 13.84 -1.48 18.55
C LYS A 86 14.95 -0.65 19.20
N PRO A 87 14.71 0.62 19.55
CA PRO A 87 13.48 1.39 19.36
C PRO A 87 13.24 1.77 17.90
N TYR A 88 11.98 2.01 17.52
CA TYR A 88 11.60 2.42 16.16
C TYR A 88 11.88 3.92 15.95
N THR A 89 13.12 4.23 15.57
CA THR A 89 13.64 5.57 15.29
C THR A 89 14.19 5.62 13.86
N LEU A 90 14.27 6.81 13.27
CA LEU A 90 14.79 6.97 11.90
C LEU A 90 16.23 6.45 11.71
N SER A 91 17.03 6.37 12.78
CA SER A 91 18.36 5.78 12.77
C SER A 91 18.36 4.25 12.66
N ASN A 92 17.24 3.60 13.01
CA ASN A 92 17.12 2.15 13.13
C ASN A 92 16.26 1.55 12.00
N VAL A 93 15.94 2.35 10.96
CA VAL A 93 15.29 1.81 9.77
C VAL A 93 16.17 0.73 9.14
N ILE A 94 15.56 -0.22 8.46
CA ILE A 94 16.33 -1.27 7.78
C ILE A 94 17.34 -0.65 6.81
N SER A 95 18.59 -1.10 6.92
CA SER A 95 19.68 -0.68 6.03
C SER A 95 19.54 -1.26 4.62
N ILE A 96 20.04 -0.55 3.60
CA ILE A 96 20.07 -1.06 2.22
C ILE A 96 20.83 -2.37 2.12
N LYS A 97 21.97 -2.50 2.80
CA LYS A 97 22.74 -3.75 2.83
C LYS A 97 21.88 -4.94 3.28
N LYS A 98 21.06 -4.75 4.32
CA LYS A 98 20.18 -5.82 4.80
C LYS A 98 19.08 -6.17 3.79
N ILE A 99 18.54 -5.17 3.11
CA ILE A 99 17.56 -5.37 2.02
C ILE A 99 18.20 -6.17 0.89
N GLU A 100 19.43 -5.83 0.48
CA GLU A 100 20.16 -6.57 -0.55
C GLU A 100 20.33 -8.03 -0.17
N GLU A 101 20.79 -8.32 1.06
CA GLU A 101 20.92 -9.68 1.59
C GLU A 101 19.58 -10.44 1.52
N LEU A 102 18.48 -9.84 1.98
CA LEU A 102 17.16 -10.47 1.92
C LEU A 102 16.71 -10.71 0.48
N LEU A 103 16.92 -9.74 -0.40
CA LEU A 103 16.53 -9.88 -1.81
C LEU A 103 17.37 -10.96 -2.52
N THR A 104 18.57 -11.31 -2.07
CA THR A 104 19.29 -12.48 -2.63
C THR A 104 18.52 -13.80 -2.48
N GLN A 105 17.69 -13.92 -1.44
CA GLN A 105 16.95 -15.15 -1.12
C GLN A 105 15.45 -15.07 -1.41
N TYR A 106 14.90 -13.86 -1.47
CA TYR A 106 13.47 -13.59 -1.62
C TYR A 106 13.23 -12.55 -2.72
N ASP A 107 12.06 -12.57 -3.32
CA ASP A 107 11.66 -11.63 -4.37
C ASP A 107 11.06 -10.34 -3.78
N VAL A 108 10.43 -10.47 -2.61
CA VAL A 108 9.63 -9.44 -1.96
C VAL A 108 9.85 -9.42 -0.45
N ILE A 109 9.94 -8.24 0.13
CA ILE A 109 9.93 -7.97 1.57
C ILE A 109 8.62 -7.25 1.91
N LEU A 110 7.87 -7.74 2.88
CA LEU A 110 6.56 -7.21 3.29
C LEU A 110 6.50 -6.97 4.80
N PRO A 111 5.56 -6.14 5.30
CA PRO A 111 5.28 -6.09 6.73
C PRO A 111 4.76 -7.44 7.22
N LYS A 112 4.92 -7.73 8.52
CA LYS A 112 4.18 -8.87 9.11
C LYS A 112 2.68 -8.75 8.86
N LYS A 113 2.04 -9.87 8.50
CA LYS A 113 0.58 -9.90 8.30
C LYS A 113 -0.16 -9.41 9.53
N ARG A 114 -1.25 -8.68 9.29
CA ARG A 114 -2.22 -8.35 10.32
C ARG A 114 -3.15 -9.56 10.52
N ASN A 115 -3.36 -9.96 11.77
CA ASN A 115 -4.34 -11.00 12.13
C ASN A 115 -5.66 -10.37 12.59
N TYR A 116 -6.76 -10.86 12.04
CA TYR A 116 -8.12 -10.55 12.43
C TYR A 116 -8.69 -11.72 13.25
N TYR A 117 -8.99 -11.47 14.52
CA TYR A 117 -9.42 -12.57 15.41
C TYR A 117 -10.89 -12.95 15.24
N ILE A 118 -11.71 -12.07 14.65
CA ILE A 118 -13.19 -12.21 14.58
C ILE A 118 -13.69 -12.20 13.13
N GLU A 119 -13.02 -11.45 12.26
CA GLU A 119 -13.48 -11.12 10.91
C GLU A 119 -12.59 -11.78 9.85
N THR A 120 -13.18 -12.13 8.72
CA THR A 120 -12.42 -12.37 7.49
C THR A 120 -12.02 -11.04 6.86
N ASN A 121 -11.11 -11.06 5.89
CA ASN A 121 -10.72 -9.88 5.13
C ASN A 121 -11.94 -9.23 4.47
N TYR A 122 -12.84 -10.04 3.89
CA TYR A 122 -14.09 -9.56 3.32
C TYR A 122 -15.01 -8.92 4.36
N SER A 123 -15.30 -9.62 5.47
CA SER A 123 -16.21 -9.08 6.49
C SER A 123 -15.64 -7.81 7.13
N HIS A 124 -14.33 -7.78 7.40
CA HIS A 124 -13.66 -6.59 7.91
C HIS A 124 -13.79 -5.40 6.94
N TYR A 125 -13.60 -5.64 5.64
CA TYR A 125 -13.75 -4.59 4.63
C TYR A 125 -15.18 -4.04 4.59
N ILE A 126 -16.20 -4.87 4.46
CA ILE A 126 -17.60 -4.40 4.31
C ILE A 126 -18.17 -3.76 5.58
N HIS A 127 -17.57 -4.02 6.75
CA HIS A 127 -17.91 -3.33 8.00
C HIS A 127 -17.20 -1.97 8.13
N ALA A 128 -16.11 -1.77 7.40
CA ALA A 128 -15.34 -0.52 7.41
C ALA A 128 -15.69 0.40 6.23
N HIS A 129 -16.06 -0.16 5.09
CA HIS A 129 -16.20 0.51 3.79
C HIS A 129 -17.44 0.05 3.03
N HIS A 130 -17.81 0.78 1.98
CA HIS A 130 -18.85 0.35 1.04
C HIS A 130 -18.54 -1.02 0.45
N ARG A 131 -19.54 -1.92 0.43
CA ARG A 131 -19.41 -3.30 -0.08
C ARG A 131 -19.13 -3.36 -1.58
N GLU A 132 -19.90 -2.60 -2.35
CA GLU A 132 -19.93 -2.66 -3.82
C GLU A 132 -18.52 -2.67 -4.46
N PRO A 133 -17.58 -1.77 -4.12
CA PRO A 133 -16.27 -1.78 -4.76
C PRO A 133 -15.50 -3.10 -4.63
N LEU A 134 -15.62 -3.81 -3.51
CA LEU A 134 -14.95 -5.11 -3.33
C LEU A 134 -15.63 -6.22 -4.14
N ASP A 135 -16.97 -6.22 -4.19
CA ASP A 135 -17.73 -7.16 -5.01
C ASP A 135 -17.43 -6.95 -6.51
N ARG A 136 -17.42 -5.69 -6.96
CA ARG A 136 -17.07 -5.33 -8.34
C ARG A 136 -15.61 -5.64 -8.66
N THR A 137 -14.70 -5.59 -7.68
CA THR A 137 -13.32 -6.06 -7.87
C THR A 137 -13.28 -7.56 -8.17
N ARG A 138 -14.08 -8.36 -7.44
CA ARG A 138 -14.19 -9.79 -7.70
C ARG A 138 -14.69 -10.07 -9.12
N ASP A 139 -15.68 -9.32 -9.59
CA ASP A 139 -16.21 -9.43 -10.96
C ASP A 139 -15.13 -9.12 -12.01
N VAL A 140 -14.37 -8.03 -11.83
CA VAL A 140 -13.23 -7.66 -12.70
C VAL A 140 -12.18 -8.78 -12.71
N VAL A 141 -11.86 -9.33 -11.54
CA VAL A 141 -10.91 -10.46 -11.45
C VAL A 141 -11.45 -11.68 -12.18
N ALA A 142 -12.72 -12.05 -11.98
CA ALA A 142 -13.32 -13.20 -12.64
C ALA A 142 -13.34 -13.07 -14.17
N GLN A 143 -13.63 -11.88 -14.68
CA GLN A 143 -13.77 -11.63 -16.12
C GLN A 143 -12.42 -11.42 -16.83
N ASN A 144 -11.51 -10.67 -16.22
CA ASN A 144 -10.29 -10.21 -16.89
C ASN A 144 -9.01 -10.91 -16.40
N TYR A 145 -9.06 -11.52 -15.22
CA TYR A 145 -7.92 -12.17 -14.58
C TYR A 145 -8.34 -13.52 -13.96
N PRO A 146 -9.01 -14.42 -14.72
CA PRO A 146 -9.64 -15.63 -14.15
C PRO A 146 -8.66 -16.53 -13.39
N GLN A 147 -7.38 -16.53 -13.76
CA GLN A 147 -6.32 -17.26 -13.05
C GLN A 147 -6.10 -16.78 -11.60
N TYR A 148 -6.51 -15.54 -11.26
CA TYR A 148 -6.42 -14.99 -9.91
C TYR A 148 -7.67 -15.25 -9.06
N LEU A 149 -8.80 -15.65 -9.66
CA LEU A 149 -10.09 -15.74 -8.97
C LEU A 149 -10.06 -16.69 -7.76
N SER A 150 -9.45 -17.87 -7.90
CA SER A 150 -9.36 -18.84 -6.80
C SER A 150 -8.62 -18.26 -5.59
N ASN A 151 -7.50 -17.56 -5.81
CA ASN A 151 -6.73 -16.95 -4.72
C ASN A 151 -7.38 -15.65 -4.22
N PHE A 152 -8.12 -14.93 -5.05
CA PHE A 152 -8.96 -13.83 -4.61
C PHE A 152 -9.99 -14.31 -3.58
N ASP A 153 -10.76 -15.34 -3.91
CA ASP A 153 -11.76 -15.90 -3.01
C ASP A 153 -11.14 -16.44 -1.72
N LYS A 154 -10.01 -17.16 -1.82
CA LYS A 154 -9.27 -17.62 -0.64
C LYS A 154 -8.81 -16.44 0.23
N ALA A 155 -8.27 -15.38 -0.36
CA ALA A 155 -7.82 -14.20 0.37
C ALA A 155 -8.98 -13.53 1.12
N MET A 156 -10.15 -13.42 0.48
CA MET A 156 -11.35 -12.82 1.09
C MET A 156 -11.90 -13.60 2.30
N HIS A 157 -11.76 -14.93 2.30
CA HIS A 157 -12.20 -15.81 3.41
C HIS A 157 -11.19 -15.91 4.56
N ARG A 158 -9.93 -15.50 4.35
CA ARG A 158 -8.91 -15.55 5.40
C ARG A 158 -9.08 -14.43 6.40
N ARG A 159 -8.44 -14.61 7.55
CA ARG A 159 -8.44 -13.65 8.66
C ARG A 159 -7.07 -13.02 8.87
N LYS A 160 -6.27 -12.98 7.82
CA LYS A 160 -4.94 -12.36 7.83
C LYS A 160 -4.63 -11.77 6.47
N ALA A 161 -3.95 -10.63 6.44
CA ALA A 161 -3.52 -9.97 5.21
C ALA A 161 -2.27 -9.12 5.42
N HIS A 162 -1.49 -8.92 4.35
CA HIS A 162 -0.48 -7.87 4.28
C HIS A 162 -1.15 -6.51 4.05
N MET A 163 -1.12 -5.64 5.05
CA MET A 163 -1.77 -4.32 4.99
C MET A 163 -0.76 -3.20 4.75
N PHE A 164 -1.29 -1.99 4.49
CA PHE A 164 -0.57 -0.72 4.28
C PHE A 164 0.07 -0.49 2.92
N ASN A 165 -0.08 -1.37 1.93
CA ASN A 165 0.61 -1.22 0.62
C ASN A 165 2.14 -1.03 0.75
N MET A 166 2.76 -1.48 1.85
CA MET A 166 4.21 -1.36 2.06
C MET A 166 4.92 -2.59 1.54
N PHE A 167 6.01 -2.41 0.79
CA PHE A 167 6.79 -3.51 0.23
C PHE A 167 8.20 -3.05 -0.16
N ILE A 168 9.10 -4.00 -0.39
CA ILE A 168 10.33 -3.81 -1.17
C ILE A 168 10.46 -5.02 -2.11
N MET A 169 10.58 -4.80 -3.41
CA MET A 169 10.52 -5.85 -4.43
C MET A 169 11.65 -5.70 -5.45
N ARG A 170 12.15 -6.82 -5.99
CA ARG A 170 13.00 -6.80 -7.19
C ARG A 170 12.26 -6.13 -8.36
N LYS A 171 12.94 -5.40 -9.23
CA LYS A 171 12.32 -4.56 -10.28
C LYS A 171 11.35 -5.33 -11.20
N LYS A 172 11.75 -6.50 -11.71
CA LYS A 172 10.89 -7.36 -12.54
C LYS A 172 9.60 -7.80 -11.81
N VAL A 173 9.74 -8.07 -10.51
CA VAL A 173 8.65 -8.53 -9.64
C VAL A 173 7.71 -7.38 -9.33
N PHE A 174 8.26 -6.19 -9.06
CA PHE A 174 7.52 -4.94 -8.92
C PHE A 174 6.71 -4.60 -10.17
N GLU A 175 7.27 -4.75 -11.37
CA GLU A 175 6.57 -4.51 -12.63
C GLU A 175 5.42 -5.50 -12.86
N SER A 176 5.62 -6.77 -12.52
CA SER A 176 4.53 -7.77 -12.53
C SER A 176 3.39 -7.38 -11.59
N TYR A 177 3.72 -6.97 -10.35
CA TYR A 177 2.72 -6.48 -9.41
C TYR A 177 1.97 -5.25 -9.94
N CYS A 178 2.69 -4.25 -10.47
CA CYS A 178 2.10 -3.02 -11.00
C CYS A 178 1.15 -3.31 -12.18
N ASN A 179 1.56 -4.17 -13.12
CA ASN A 179 0.70 -4.59 -14.23
C ASN A 179 -0.62 -5.21 -13.75
N PHE A 180 -0.57 -6.06 -12.73
CA PHE A 180 -1.77 -6.66 -12.16
C PHE A 180 -2.63 -5.64 -11.41
N VAL A 181 -2.06 -4.94 -10.42
CA VAL A 181 -2.85 -4.09 -9.52
C VAL A 181 -3.45 -2.90 -10.28
N PHE A 182 -2.69 -2.21 -11.13
CA PHE A 182 -3.26 -1.11 -11.93
C PHE A 182 -4.15 -1.62 -13.05
N GLY A 183 -3.92 -2.83 -13.56
CA GLY A 183 -4.79 -3.47 -14.54
C GLY A 183 -6.19 -3.78 -13.99
N VAL A 184 -6.27 -4.21 -12.73
CA VAL A 184 -7.54 -4.42 -12.01
C VAL A 184 -8.18 -3.08 -11.62
N LEU A 185 -7.43 -2.19 -10.97
CA LEU A 185 -7.97 -0.94 -10.44
C LEU A 185 -8.49 0.00 -11.54
N SER A 186 -7.82 0.08 -12.69
CA SER A 186 -8.28 0.90 -13.82
C SER A 186 -9.61 0.41 -14.39
N LYS A 187 -9.83 -0.90 -14.43
CA LYS A 187 -11.11 -1.48 -14.86
C LYS A 187 -12.21 -1.24 -13.84
N LEU A 188 -11.88 -1.43 -12.56
CA LEU A 188 -12.80 -1.13 -11.47
C LEU A 188 -13.24 0.35 -11.49
N GLU A 189 -12.29 1.26 -11.70
CA GLU A 189 -12.55 2.70 -11.76
C GLU A 189 -13.55 3.09 -12.85
N ASN A 190 -13.63 2.32 -13.94
CA ASN A 190 -14.58 2.57 -15.02
C ASN A 190 -15.99 2.03 -14.76
N ILE A 191 -16.21 1.27 -13.67
CA ILE A 191 -17.48 0.58 -13.42
C ILE A 191 -18.10 0.89 -12.05
N ILE A 192 -17.45 1.68 -11.20
CA ILE A 192 -18.01 2.14 -9.92
C ILE A 192 -18.13 3.66 -9.91
N ASP A 193 -19.21 4.18 -9.32
CA ASP A 193 -19.38 5.60 -9.08
C ASP A 193 -19.05 5.95 -7.63
N ILE A 194 -18.05 6.80 -7.46
CA ILE A 194 -17.61 7.30 -6.15
C ILE A 194 -17.91 8.79 -5.95
N SER A 195 -18.68 9.42 -6.86
CA SER A 195 -18.99 10.86 -6.84
C SER A 195 -19.61 11.32 -5.51
N ASN A 196 -20.43 10.46 -4.91
CA ASN A 196 -21.13 10.71 -3.65
C ASN A 196 -20.39 10.16 -2.42
N TYR A 197 -19.18 9.63 -2.59
CA TYR A 197 -18.41 9.07 -1.47
C TYR A 197 -17.83 10.19 -0.60
N SER A 198 -17.78 9.95 0.71
CA SER A 198 -17.02 10.83 1.60
C SER A 198 -15.53 10.82 1.24
N VAL A 199 -14.77 11.85 1.62
CA VAL A 199 -13.31 11.91 1.41
C VAL A 199 -12.58 10.65 1.87
N GLN A 200 -13.06 10.00 2.94
CA GLN A 200 -12.45 8.76 3.44
C GLN A 200 -12.82 7.56 2.56
N GLU A 201 -14.07 7.44 2.16
CA GLU A 201 -14.54 6.31 1.35
C GLU A 201 -14.04 6.40 -0.09
N ALA A 202 -13.82 7.61 -0.62
CA ALA A 202 -13.27 7.84 -1.96
C ALA A 202 -11.87 7.23 -2.15
N ARG A 203 -11.17 6.91 -1.06
CA ARG A 203 -9.85 6.24 -1.04
C ARG A 203 -9.89 4.75 -1.39
N VAL A 204 -10.98 4.32 -2.00
CA VAL A 204 -11.35 2.91 -2.21
C VAL A 204 -10.29 2.09 -2.94
N TYR A 205 -9.62 2.66 -3.94
CA TYR A 205 -8.60 1.95 -4.70
C TYR A 205 -7.38 1.61 -3.86
N GLY A 206 -7.02 2.48 -2.91
CA GLY A 206 -5.97 2.20 -1.92
C GLY A 206 -6.33 1.08 -0.95
N TYR A 207 -7.60 0.95 -0.57
CA TYR A 207 -8.05 -0.15 0.30
C TYR A 207 -8.09 -1.49 -0.43
N ILE A 208 -8.54 -1.48 -1.68
CA ILE A 208 -8.60 -2.68 -2.51
C ILE A 208 -7.19 -3.19 -2.83
N SER A 209 -6.23 -2.30 -3.10
CA SER A 209 -4.85 -2.72 -3.40
C SER A 209 -4.17 -3.46 -2.24
N GLU A 210 -4.52 -3.13 -0.98
CA GLU A 210 -4.00 -3.84 0.19
C GLU A 210 -4.40 -5.32 0.13
N LEU A 211 -5.65 -5.61 -0.26
CA LEU A 211 -6.16 -6.96 -0.41
C LEU A 211 -5.58 -7.68 -1.64
N LEU A 212 -5.36 -6.96 -2.74
CA LEU A 212 -4.83 -7.52 -3.99
C LEU A 212 -3.36 -7.97 -3.89
N MET A 213 -2.59 -7.48 -2.92
CA MET A 213 -1.20 -7.90 -2.69
C MET A 213 -1.10 -9.42 -2.47
N ASP A 214 -1.87 -9.96 -1.52
CA ASP A 214 -1.84 -11.40 -1.20
C ASP A 214 -2.39 -12.26 -2.35
N VAL A 215 -3.40 -11.75 -3.07
CA VAL A 215 -3.95 -12.41 -4.27
C VAL A 215 -2.87 -12.56 -5.33
N TRP A 216 -2.08 -11.51 -5.55
CA TRP A 216 -1.01 -11.53 -6.54
C TRP A 216 0.16 -12.43 -6.12
N LEU A 217 0.63 -12.33 -4.88
CA LEU A 217 1.73 -13.14 -4.35
C LEU A 217 1.45 -14.63 -4.53
N GLU A 218 0.26 -15.07 -4.14
CA GLU A 218 -0.11 -16.49 -4.12
C GLU A 218 -0.37 -17.05 -5.52
N THR A 219 -0.96 -16.24 -6.40
CA THR A 219 -1.21 -16.67 -7.79
C THR A 219 0.09 -16.82 -8.58
N ASN A 220 1.08 -15.99 -8.29
CA ASN A 220 2.34 -15.99 -9.03
C ASN A 220 3.46 -16.77 -8.32
N GLY A 221 3.17 -17.42 -7.18
CA GLY A 221 4.16 -18.19 -6.43
C GLY A 221 5.36 -17.36 -5.96
N ILE A 222 5.14 -16.08 -5.63
CA ILE A 222 6.22 -15.14 -5.30
C ILE A 222 6.82 -15.47 -3.94
N LYS A 223 8.14 -15.63 -3.88
CA LYS A 223 8.85 -15.92 -2.64
C LYS A 223 9.05 -14.64 -1.85
N TYR A 224 8.44 -14.53 -0.67
CA TYR A 224 8.52 -13.32 0.14
C TYR A 224 9.02 -13.59 1.56
N VAL A 225 9.51 -12.54 2.22
CA VAL A 225 9.87 -12.53 3.64
C VAL A 225 9.12 -11.41 4.37
N GLU A 226 8.67 -11.69 5.58
CA GLU A 226 7.99 -10.70 6.43
C GLU A 226 8.98 -10.03 7.39
N MET A 227 8.85 -8.70 7.54
CA MET A 227 9.67 -7.90 8.41
C MET A 227 8.87 -7.09 9.44
N PRO A 228 9.47 -6.82 10.62
CA PRO A 228 8.91 -5.86 11.55
C PRO A 228 8.77 -4.48 10.90
N TRP A 229 7.64 -3.83 11.17
CA TRP A 229 7.42 -2.43 10.84
C TRP A 229 7.03 -1.65 12.10
N GLY A 230 7.29 -0.36 12.08
CA GLY A 230 7.05 0.55 13.19
C GLY A 230 6.41 1.85 12.71
N GLN A 231 5.85 2.63 13.65
CA GLN A 231 5.34 3.96 13.35
C GLN A 231 6.17 5.02 14.09
N ILE A 232 6.67 6.01 13.36
CA ILE A 232 7.34 7.18 13.93
C ILE A 232 6.27 8.16 14.45
N GLY A 233 6.47 8.63 15.68
CA GLY A 233 5.55 9.52 16.38
C GLY A 233 4.40 8.78 17.10
N GLY A 234 3.67 9.53 17.94
CA GLY A 234 2.65 8.97 18.84
C GLY A 234 1.52 8.21 18.14
N LYS A 235 1.06 7.12 18.77
CA LYS A 235 -0.15 6.39 18.39
C LYS A 235 -1.30 6.81 19.32
N ASN A 236 -2.38 7.35 18.77
CA ASN A 236 -3.55 7.69 19.57
C ASN A 236 -4.45 6.45 19.79
N ASN A 237 -3.98 5.51 20.62
CA ASN A 237 -4.58 4.19 20.82
C ASN A 237 -6.00 4.25 21.41
N VAL A 238 -6.27 5.22 22.28
CA VAL A 238 -7.61 5.42 22.89
C VAL A 238 -8.66 5.73 21.83
N LYS A 239 -8.38 6.67 20.92
CA LYS A 239 -9.28 6.98 19.80
C LYS A 239 -9.52 5.75 18.93
N LYS A 240 -8.48 4.95 18.64
CA LYS A 240 -8.60 3.72 17.83
C LYS A 240 -9.52 2.69 18.47
N ALA A 241 -9.45 2.50 19.80
CA ALA A 241 -10.31 1.58 20.52
C ALA A 241 -11.79 2.02 20.49
N ILE A 242 -12.07 3.32 20.73
CA ILE A 242 -13.43 3.86 20.68
C ILE A 242 -14.05 3.68 19.28
N PHE A 243 -13.30 3.96 18.22
CA PHE A 243 -13.79 3.79 16.86
C PHE A 243 -14.02 2.32 16.49
N LEU A 244 -13.25 1.38 17.03
CA LEU A 244 -13.49 -0.05 16.82
C LEU A 244 -14.83 -0.49 17.42
N ILE A 245 -15.13 -0.08 18.66
CA ILE A 245 -16.39 -0.43 19.34
C ILE A 245 -17.58 0.16 18.57
N LYS A 246 -17.49 1.44 18.20
CA LYS A 246 -18.55 2.11 17.43
C LYS A 246 -18.87 1.38 16.12
N ARG A 247 -17.85 0.95 15.37
CA ARG A 247 -18.06 0.17 14.13
C ARG A 247 -18.79 -1.16 14.38
N LYS A 248 -18.41 -1.89 15.43
CA LYS A 248 -19.10 -3.14 15.79
C LYS A 248 -20.58 -2.96 16.14
N MET A 249 -20.94 -1.78 16.62
CA MET A 249 -22.34 -1.42 16.92
C MET A 249 -23.07 -0.80 15.72
N GLY A 250 -22.49 -0.87 14.50
CA GLY A 250 -23.08 -0.29 13.30
C GLY A 250 -22.96 1.24 13.20
N ILE A 251 -22.24 1.89 14.13
CA ILE A 251 -22.04 3.34 14.10
C ILE A 251 -20.90 3.66 13.12
N LYS A 252 -21.26 4.23 11.96
CA LYS A 252 -20.29 4.71 10.97
C LYS A 252 -19.41 5.78 11.60
N THR A 253 -18.13 5.47 11.80
CA THR A 253 -17.14 6.40 12.34
C THR A 253 -15.94 6.48 11.42
N LYS A 254 -15.32 7.67 11.35
CA LYS A 254 -14.13 7.91 10.52
C LYS A 254 -13.02 6.91 10.86
N THR A 255 -12.52 6.20 9.86
CA THR A 255 -11.39 5.28 9.99
C THR A 255 -10.09 6.07 10.18
N HIS A 256 -9.42 5.84 11.31
CA HIS A 256 -8.02 6.23 11.49
C HIS A 256 -7.17 4.96 11.60
N PHE A 257 -6.73 4.43 10.46
CA PHE A 257 -5.64 3.46 10.44
C PHE A 257 -4.31 4.20 10.60
#